data_AF-A0A7W7ZCK1-F1
#
_entry.id   AF-A0A7W7ZCK1-F1
#
_cell.length_a   1.000
_cell.length_b   1.000
_cell.length_c   1.000
_cell.angle_alpha   90.00
_cell.angle_beta   90.00
_cell.angle_gamma   90.00
#
_symmetry.space_group_name_H-M   'P 1'
#
loop_
_entity.id
_entity.type
_entity.pdbx_description
1 polymer ?
#
loop_
_entity_poly.entity_id
_entity_poly.type
_entity_poly.pdbx_seq_one_letter_code
_entity_poly.pdbx_strand_id
1 'polypeptide(L)'
;MKRKQNLRPRLGPLLSSRSGCVISIIFFDSFCIPVSLYAQAAQPKVPFIDVPFLRTLFTVIVSAVVGFVVARLTKRIRDSRIAYTETTQRVVLDIHEELRKRLKLLYEEQEINQLTTIAVTFENIGTTLILAQTIRIELPESAKILDFRCVNPARELRAELLRDGFSDNQGQVLIGHFDRNQQLQVSIIASSNGPVNIKMYPSNDKDSVALVEKSRSKVMDEREQLTNFIRSVLAYIFLGSLAQHLNTSFRYQLLILVPQILLILYMLRLAYPISRSIASGITYWAALRGNALAAQQDAPLQAASSNTTRRISTRRERGGTLSGLRNGQSYNGHNLPEHQELAASIESTIDYIIRSDGISSGELEAKFGEIREFVRAEVGANSHFESPEEFDRIFEFIFTRTRRVDGGR
;
A
#
# COMPACT_ATOMS: atom_id res chain seq x y z
N MET A 1 36.83 29.36 -6.25
CA MET A 1 36.94 28.36 -5.16
C MET A 1 35.95 27.22 -5.44
N LYS A 2 36.44 26.03 -5.80
CA LYS A 2 35.63 24.84 -6.12
C LYS A 2 35.54 23.94 -4.88
N ARG A 3 34.34 23.74 -4.30
CA ARG A 3 34.10 22.73 -3.25
C ARG A 3 33.56 21.45 -3.90
N LYS A 4 34.38 20.40 -3.92
CA LYS A 4 33.96 19.01 -4.21
C LYS A 4 33.16 18.49 -3.03
N GLN A 5 31.92 18.06 -3.25
CA GLN A 5 31.14 17.29 -2.28
C GLN A 5 31.36 15.80 -2.55
N ASN A 6 31.91 15.11 -1.54
CA ASN A 6 32.04 13.65 -1.50
C ASN A 6 30.72 13.06 -1.00
N LEU A 7 30.01 12.33 -1.86
CA LEU A 7 28.92 11.45 -1.48
C LEU A 7 29.47 10.02 -1.35
N ARG A 8 29.58 9.51 -0.12
CA ARG A 8 29.69 8.07 0.16
C ARG A 8 28.30 7.53 0.49
N PRO A 9 27.83 6.45 -0.16
CA PRO A 9 26.63 5.75 0.31
C PRO A 9 26.98 4.91 1.54
N ARG A 10 26.25 5.14 2.64
CA ARG A 10 26.17 4.22 3.79
C ARG A 10 25.33 3.02 3.36
N LEU A 11 25.95 1.87 3.18
CA LEU A 11 25.23 0.58 3.24
C LEU A 11 25.01 0.23 4.71
N GLY A 12 23.74 0.20 5.12
CA GLY A 12 23.31 -0.44 6.37
C GLY A 12 23.22 -1.96 6.21
N PRO A 13 23.17 -2.71 7.33
CA PRO A 13 23.36 -4.15 7.36
C PRO A 13 22.14 -4.87 6.78
N LEU A 14 22.38 -5.61 5.70
CA LEU A 14 21.45 -6.60 5.16
C LEU A 14 21.61 -7.91 5.94
N LEU A 15 20.46 -8.49 6.27
CA LEU A 15 20.19 -9.92 6.54
C LEU A 15 20.33 -10.41 8.00
N SER A 16 19.18 -10.45 8.68
CA SER A 16 18.84 -11.58 9.55
C SER A 16 17.37 -12.01 9.30
N SER A 17 17.07 -12.51 8.10
CA SER A 17 15.76 -13.11 7.82
C SER A 17 15.87 -14.63 7.90
N ARG A 18 15.40 -15.18 9.03
CA ARG A 18 15.22 -16.62 9.26
C ARG A 18 14.26 -17.30 8.28
N SER A 19 13.52 -16.53 7.47
CA SER A 19 12.55 -17.03 6.49
C SER A 19 13.19 -17.61 5.22
N GLY A 20 14.45 -17.25 4.93
CA GLY A 20 15.19 -17.79 3.78
C GLY A 20 15.61 -19.26 3.94
N CYS A 21 15.77 -19.74 5.18
CA CYS A 21 16.24 -21.11 5.42
C CYS A 21 15.21 -22.17 5.01
N VAL A 22 13.92 -21.97 5.28
CA VAL A 22 12.89 -23.00 5.04
C VAL A 22 12.65 -23.24 3.55
N ILE A 23 12.71 -22.18 2.73
CA ILE A 23 12.58 -22.30 1.27
C ILE A 23 13.85 -22.94 0.68
N SER A 24 15.04 -22.67 1.22
CA SER A 24 16.27 -23.31 0.72
C SER A 24 16.29 -24.82 0.97
N ILE A 25 15.76 -25.30 2.11
CA ILE A 25 15.79 -26.72 2.48
C ILE A 25 14.89 -27.56 1.56
N ILE A 26 13.68 -27.07 1.23
CA ILE A 26 12.75 -27.79 0.33
C ILE A 26 13.31 -27.89 -1.10
N PHE A 27 13.99 -26.85 -1.58
CA PHE A 27 14.63 -26.85 -2.90
C PHE A 27 15.92 -27.69 -2.94
N PHE A 28 16.66 -27.78 -1.84
CA PHE A 28 17.91 -28.55 -1.77
C PHE A 28 17.64 -30.06 -1.74
N ASP A 29 16.65 -30.51 -0.95
CA ASP A 29 16.30 -31.94 -0.86
C ASP A 29 15.74 -32.49 -2.18
N SER A 30 14.95 -31.70 -2.92
CA SER A 30 14.43 -32.13 -4.24
C SER A 30 15.50 -32.23 -5.33
N PHE A 31 16.63 -31.51 -5.19
CA PHE A 31 17.74 -31.53 -6.15
C PHE A 31 18.80 -32.61 -5.83
N CYS A 32 19.03 -32.91 -4.55
CA CYS A 32 20.09 -33.83 -4.14
C CYS A 32 19.69 -35.32 -4.18
N ILE A 33 18.41 -35.65 -4.05
CA ILE A 33 17.92 -37.03 -4.07
C ILE A 33 18.10 -37.71 -5.45
N PRO A 34 17.81 -37.07 -6.61
CA PRO A 34 18.06 -37.74 -7.89
C PRO A 34 19.56 -37.85 -8.22
N VAL A 35 20.39 -36.85 -7.94
CA VAL A 35 21.82 -36.87 -8.35
C VAL A 35 22.63 -37.95 -7.65
N SER A 36 22.35 -38.22 -6.36
CA SER A 36 23.05 -39.26 -5.60
C SER A 36 22.61 -40.69 -5.98
N LEU A 37 21.34 -40.88 -6.33
CA LEU A 37 20.82 -42.16 -6.83
C LEU A 37 21.34 -42.51 -8.25
N TYR A 38 21.58 -41.51 -9.11
CA TYR A 38 22.17 -41.74 -10.44
C TYR A 38 23.68 -42.01 -10.42
N ALA A 39 24.41 -41.47 -9.44
CA ALA A 39 25.86 -41.68 -9.33
C ALA A 39 26.25 -43.11 -8.92
N GLN A 40 25.35 -43.85 -8.27
CA GLN A 40 25.61 -45.23 -7.82
C GLN A 40 25.17 -46.33 -8.79
N ALA A 41 24.31 -46.03 -9.78
CA ALA A 41 23.74 -47.05 -10.66
C ALA A 41 24.44 -47.21 -12.04
N ALA A 42 25.43 -46.38 -12.37
CA ALA A 42 26.03 -46.36 -13.70
C ALA A 42 27.54 -46.65 -13.68
N GLN A 43 27.89 -47.93 -13.66
CA GLN A 43 29.12 -48.40 -14.31
C GLN A 43 28.80 -49.17 -15.60
N PRO A 44 28.62 -48.48 -16.74
CA PRO A 44 28.81 -49.14 -18.02
C PRO A 44 30.10 -48.62 -18.68
N LYS A 45 31.01 -49.57 -18.98
CA LYS A 45 32.06 -49.42 -20.00
C LYS A 45 31.36 -49.21 -21.36
N VAL A 46 31.07 -47.97 -21.73
CA VAL A 46 30.83 -47.61 -23.14
C VAL A 46 31.51 -46.28 -23.41
N PRO A 47 32.58 -46.26 -24.25
CA PRO A 47 33.22 -45.02 -24.67
C PRO A 47 32.48 -44.54 -25.91
N PHE A 48 31.62 -43.54 -25.82
CA PHE A 48 31.18 -42.89 -27.06
C PHE A 48 30.76 -41.43 -26.95
N ILE A 49 30.64 -40.87 -25.74
CA ILE A 49 30.33 -39.44 -25.62
C ILE A 49 31.23 -38.83 -24.58
N ASP A 50 32.16 -38.02 -25.04
CA ASP A 50 33.03 -37.22 -24.19
C ASP A 50 32.17 -36.33 -23.28
N VAL A 51 32.23 -36.60 -21.99
CA VAL A 51 31.63 -35.80 -20.91
C VAL A 51 31.86 -34.29 -21.09
N PRO A 52 33.04 -33.78 -21.54
CA PRO A 52 33.20 -32.35 -21.81
C PRO A 52 32.32 -31.82 -22.95
N PHE A 53 32.05 -32.63 -23.98
CA PHE A 53 31.16 -32.24 -25.09
C PHE A 53 29.71 -32.08 -24.61
N LEU A 54 29.21 -33.03 -23.80
CA LEU A 54 27.88 -32.95 -23.20
C LEU A 54 27.72 -31.71 -22.30
N ARG A 55 28.76 -31.38 -21.52
CA ARG A 55 28.76 -30.19 -20.67
C ARG A 55 28.66 -28.91 -21.49
N THR A 56 29.47 -28.77 -22.54
CA THR A 56 29.46 -27.59 -23.41
C THR A 56 28.12 -27.45 -24.14
N LEU A 57 27.59 -28.55 -24.68
CA LEU A 57 26.29 -28.58 -25.36
C LEU A 57 25.15 -28.15 -24.42
N PHE A 58 25.15 -28.66 -23.18
CA PHE A 58 24.15 -28.29 -22.19
C PHE A 58 24.22 -26.80 -21.81
N THR A 59 25.41 -26.25 -21.59
CA THR A 59 25.58 -24.80 -21.34
C THR A 59 25.09 -23.96 -22.52
N VAL A 60 25.36 -24.37 -23.76
CA VAL A 60 24.89 -23.63 -24.94
C VAL A 60 23.36 -23.65 -25.02
N ILE A 61 22.73 -24.82 -24.83
CA ILE A 61 21.26 -24.94 -24.87
C ILE A 61 20.62 -24.14 -23.74
N VAL A 62 21.11 -24.27 -22.49
CA VAL A 62 20.57 -23.50 -21.35
C VAL A 62 20.77 -22.01 -21.56
N SER A 63 21.95 -21.57 -22.03
CA SER A 63 22.21 -20.15 -22.30
C SER A 63 21.32 -19.59 -23.43
N ALA A 64 21.07 -20.38 -24.48
CA ALA A 64 20.17 -20.01 -25.57
C ALA A 64 18.71 -19.90 -25.10
N VAL A 65 18.22 -20.83 -24.27
CA VAL A 65 16.83 -20.77 -23.79
C VAL A 65 16.66 -19.66 -22.76
N VAL A 66 17.61 -19.45 -21.85
CA VAL A 66 17.61 -18.29 -20.95
C VAL A 66 17.66 -16.99 -21.74
N GLY A 67 18.52 -16.90 -22.75
CA GLY A 67 18.60 -15.74 -23.65
C GLY A 67 17.29 -15.49 -24.41
N PHE A 68 16.66 -16.53 -24.94
CA PHE A 68 15.36 -16.44 -25.62
C PHE A 68 14.23 -16.00 -24.68
N VAL A 69 14.17 -16.56 -23.47
CA VAL A 69 13.19 -16.17 -22.45
C VAL A 69 13.42 -14.72 -22.02
N VAL A 70 14.66 -14.29 -21.78
CA VAL A 70 15.00 -12.89 -21.49
C VAL A 70 14.65 -11.96 -22.66
N ALA A 71 14.89 -12.36 -23.91
CA ALA A 71 14.53 -11.61 -25.12
C ALA A 71 13.01 -11.48 -25.30
N ARG A 72 12.24 -12.54 -25.02
CA ARG A 72 10.77 -12.51 -25.02
C ARG A 72 10.21 -11.66 -23.87
N LEU A 73 10.83 -11.69 -22.71
CA LEU A 73 10.44 -10.88 -21.54
C LEU A 73 10.81 -9.40 -21.71
N THR A 74 11.81 -9.08 -22.54
CA THR A 74 12.16 -7.69 -22.90
C THR A 74 11.35 -7.14 -24.06
N LYS A 75 10.66 -8.00 -24.82
CA LYS A 75 9.64 -7.57 -25.80
C LYS A 75 8.41 -7.06 -25.05
N ARG A 76 8.53 -5.86 -24.45
CA ARG A 76 7.43 -5.14 -23.81
C ARG A 76 6.30 -5.04 -24.83
N ILE A 77 5.20 -5.71 -24.54
CA ILE A 77 3.93 -5.44 -25.21
C ILE A 77 3.69 -3.95 -25.02
N ARG A 78 3.53 -3.23 -26.13
CA ARG A 78 3.16 -1.81 -26.11
C ARG A 78 1.75 -1.75 -25.56
N ASP A 79 1.65 -1.35 -24.30
CA ASP A 79 0.40 -1.29 -23.57
C ASP A 79 0.18 0.16 -23.16
N SER A 80 -0.81 0.80 -23.76
CA SER A 80 -1.29 2.13 -23.39
C SER A 80 -2.36 1.97 -22.32
N ARG A 81 -1.99 2.22 -21.06
CA ARG A 81 -2.87 2.04 -19.90
C ARG A 81 -2.83 3.27 -19.00
N ILE A 82 -3.99 3.77 -18.64
CA ILE A 82 -4.15 4.85 -17.66
C ILE A 82 -4.79 4.25 -16.42
N ALA A 83 -4.09 4.37 -15.29
CA ALA A 83 -4.67 4.10 -14.00
C ALA A 83 -5.34 5.37 -13.46
N TYR A 84 -6.46 5.24 -12.75
CA TYR A 84 -7.05 6.36 -12.04
C TYR A 84 -7.34 6.04 -10.58
N THR A 85 -7.22 7.04 -9.71
CA THR A 85 -7.62 6.97 -8.30
C THR A 85 -8.60 8.09 -8.01
N GLU A 86 -9.71 7.78 -7.35
CA GLU A 86 -10.69 8.74 -6.92
C GLU A 86 -10.60 8.94 -5.41
N THR A 87 -10.69 10.18 -4.96
CA THR A 87 -10.87 10.53 -3.55
C THR A 87 -12.01 11.53 -3.45
N THR A 88 -13.10 11.11 -2.82
CA THR A 88 -14.31 11.92 -2.68
C THR A 88 -14.46 12.35 -1.24
N GLN A 89 -14.39 13.66 -1.01
CA GLN A 89 -14.55 14.29 0.29
C GLN A 89 -15.83 15.12 0.28
N ARG A 90 -16.78 14.74 1.12
CA ARG A 90 -17.96 15.56 1.38
C ARG A 90 -17.55 16.68 2.32
N VAL A 91 -17.68 17.91 1.86
CA VAL A 91 -17.57 19.08 2.72
C VAL A 91 -18.95 19.27 3.34
N VAL A 92 -19.26 18.42 4.31
CA VAL A 92 -20.43 18.62 5.16
C VAL A 92 -20.02 19.71 6.15
N LEU A 93 -20.54 20.92 5.99
CA LEU A 93 -20.67 21.78 7.16
C LEU A 93 -21.61 21.02 8.09
N ASP A 94 -21.10 20.59 9.24
CA ASP A 94 -21.85 19.82 10.24
C ASP A 94 -22.90 20.74 10.88
N ILE A 95 -23.94 21.01 10.09
CA ILE A 95 -25.04 21.91 10.43
C ILE A 95 -26.16 21.02 10.92
N HIS A 96 -26.56 21.23 12.17
CA HIS A 96 -27.71 20.57 12.78
C HIS A 96 -28.93 20.60 11.82
N GLU A 97 -29.64 19.49 11.66
CA GLU A 97 -30.74 19.37 10.66
C GLU A 97 -31.78 20.50 10.74
N GLU A 98 -32.06 21.02 11.93
CA GLU A 98 -32.99 22.14 12.14
C GLU A 98 -32.46 23.46 11.58
N LEU A 99 -31.15 23.70 11.69
CA LEU A 99 -30.48 24.88 11.12
C LEU A 99 -30.36 24.76 9.60
N ARG A 100 -30.14 23.55 9.07
CA ARG A 100 -30.07 23.32 7.62
C ARG A 100 -31.35 23.73 6.90
N LYS A 101 -32.51 23.61 7.54
CA LYS A 101 -33.81 24.07 6.98
C LYS A 101 -33.93 25.59 6.88
N ARG A 102 -33.09 26.34 7.61
CA ARG A 102 -33.13 27.82 7.70
C ARG A 102 -31.97 28.50 6.99
N LEU A 103 -30.96 27.73 6.59
CA LEU A 103 -29.74 28.22 5.97
C LEU A 103 -29.72 27.85 4.50
N LYS A 104 -29.33 28.81 3.65
CA LYS A 104 -29.01 28.58 2.25
C LYS A 104 -27.50 28.55 2.09
N LEU A 105 -26.98 27.49 1.48
CA LEU A 105 -25.58 27.40 1.11
C LEU A 105 -25.44 27.90 -0.33
N LEU A 106 -24.54 28.85 -0.54
CA LEU A 106 -24.25 29.40 -1.85
C LEU A 106 -22.79 29.08 -2.23
N TYR A 107 -22.57 28.66 -3.46
CA TYR A 107 -21.25 28.56 -4.08
C TYR A 107 -21.26 29.42 -5.33
N GLU A 108 -20.42 30.46 -5.39
CA GLU A 108 -20.41 31.44 -6.49
C GLU A 108 -21.83 31.95 -6.81
N GLU A 109 -22.56 32.36 -5.78
CA GLU A 109 -23.95 32.88 -5.86
C GLU A 109 -25.01 31.83 -6.26
N GLN A 110 -24.64 30.57 -6.50
CA GLN A 110 -25.58 29.49 -6.81
C GLN A 110 -25.97 28.72 -5.56
N GLU A 111 -27.27 28.49 -5.36
CA GLU A 111 -27.79 27.69 -4.26
C GLU A 111 -27.41 26.21 -4.42
N ILE A 112 -26.78 25.66 -3.38
CA ILE A 112 -26.29 24.29 -3.34
C ILE A 112 -26.79 23.59 -2.08
N ASN A 113 -27.03 22.28 -2.19
CA ASN A 113 -27.54 21.51 -1.04
C ASN A 113 -26.42 20.94 -0.19
N GLN A 114 -25.32 20.54 -0.84
CA GLN A 114 -24.15 19.95 -0.21
C GLN A 114 -22.97 20.04 -1.17
N LEU A 115 -21.83 20.48 -0.64
CA LEU A 115 -20.59 20.61 -1.41
C LEU A 115 -19.77 19.31 -1.31
N THR A 116 -19.41 18.76 -2.45
CA THR A 116 -18.56 17.57 -2.55
C THR A 116 -17.33 17.92 -3.37
N THR A 117 -16.16 17.70 -2.80
CA THR A 117 -14.88 17.83 -3.51
C THR A 117 -14.41 16.45 -3.92
N ILE A 118 -14.15 16.27 -5.20
CA ILE A 118 -13.62 15.04 -5.76
C ILE A 118 -12.25 15.36 -6.34
N ALA A 119 -11.24 14.60 -5.92
CA ALA A 119 -9.93 14.57 -6.55
C ALA A 119 -9.79 13.27 -7.34
N VAL A 120 -9.55 13.39 -8.63
CA VAL A 120 -9.23 12.27 -9.52
C VAL A 120 -7.78 12.39 -9.96
N THR A 121 -6.99 11.35 -9.74
CA THR A 121 -5.59 11.30 -10.19
C THR A 121 -5.46 10.26 -11.29
N PHE A 122 -5.11 10.70 -12.49
CA PHE A 122 -4.75 9.85 -13.62
C PHE A 122 -3.25 9.61 -13.64
N GLU A 123 -2.82 8.40 -13.98
CA GLU A 123 -1.42 8.00 -14.08
C GLU A 123 -1.21 7.11 -15.30
N ASN A 124 -0.23 7.43 -16.16
CA ASN A 124 0.14 6.52 -17.24
C ASN A 124 1.00 5.37 -16.68
N ILE A 125 0.37 4.22 -16.45
CA ILE A 125 1.03 2.98 -16.01
C ILE A 125 1.51 2.12 -17.19
N GLY A 126 1.22 2.55 -18.41
CA GLY A 126 1.61 1.89 -19.65
C GLY A 126 3.11 1.92 -19.92
N THR A 127 3.50 1.26 -21.01
CA THR A 127 4.88 1.25 -21.50
C THR A 127 5.14 2.28 -22.59
N THR A 128 4.09 2.93 -23.08
CA THR A 128 4.08 3.85 -24.22
C THR A 128 3.57 5.24 -23.84
N LEU A 129 4.02 6.23 -24.60
CA LEU A 129 3.45 7.57 -24.63
C LEU A 129 2.01 7.51 -25.12
N ILE A 130 1.11 8.21 -24.43
CA ILE A 130 -0.29 8.34 -24.82
C ILE A 130 -0.51 9.77 -25.33
N LEU A 131 -1.09 9.92 -26.50
CA LEU A 131 -1.31 11.22 -27.15
C LEU A 131 -2.80 11.49 -27.35
N ALA A 132 -3.21 12.74 -27.12
CA ALA A 132 -4.56 13.24 -27.36
C ALA A 132 -5.67 12.31 -26.82
N GLN A 133 -5.48 11.79 -25.60
CA GLN A 133 -6.46 10.92 -24.97
C GLN A 133 -7.49 11.75 -24.25
N THR A 134 -8.76 11.49 -24.55
CA THR A 134 -9.86 12.15 -23.86
C THR A 134 -10.53 11.20 -22.87
N ILE A 135 -10.83 11.71 -21.69
CA ILE A 135 -11.51 10.97 -20.62
C ILE A 135 -12.76 11.74 -20.26
N ARG A 136 -13.92 11.09 -20.45
CA ARG A 136 -15.21 11.62 -20.01
C ARG A 136 -15.45 11.21 -18.56
N ILE A 137 -15.82 12.18 -17.75
CA ILE A 137 -16.16 12.04 -16.35
C ILE A 137 -17.64 12.37 -16.21
N GLU A 138 -18.39 11.46 -15.60
CA GLU A 138 -19.83 11.57 -15.44
C GLU A 138 -20.20 11.37 -13.97
N LEU A 139 -20.86 12.37 -13.42
CA LEU A 139 -21.47 12.34 -12.10
C LEU A 139 -22.92 11.84 -12.23
N PRO A 140 -23.52 11.31 -11.15
CA PRO A 140 -24.93 10.96 -11.13
C PRO A 140 -25.79 12.18 -11.48
N GLU A 141 -26.95 11.97 -12.09
CA GLU A 141 -27.86 13.05 -12.51
C GLU A 141 -28.32 13.95 -11.35
N SER A 142 -28.27 13.44 -10.11
CA SER A 142 -28.56 14.20 -8.89
C SER A 142 -27.41 15.10 -8.42
N ALA A 143 -26.30 15.14 -9.17
CA ALA A 143 -25.14 15.97 -8.90
C ALA A 143 -24.86 16.93 -10.05
N LYS A 144 -24.42 18.13 -9.71
CA LYS A 144 -24.05 19.18 -10.65
C LYS A 144 -22.60 19.58 -10.42
N ILE A 145 -21.81 19.59 -11.48
CA ILE A 145 -20.45 20.10 -11.44
C ILE A 145 -20.51 21.63 -11.33
N LEU A 146 -19.87 22.17 -10.29
CA LEU A 146 -19.74 23.61 -10.05
C LEU A 146 -18.40 24.09 -10.63
N ASP A 147 -17.30 23.56 -10.12
CA ASP A 147 -15.93 23.86 -10.58
C ASP A 147 -15.25 22.58 -11.08
N PHE A 148 -14.40 22.74 -12.09
CA PHE A 148 -13.65 21.66 -12.71
C PHE A 148 -12.33 22.21 -13.19
N ARG A 149 -11.22 21.71 -12.61
CA ARG A 149 -9.88 22.23 -12.87
C ARG A 149 -8.81 21.16 -12.82
N CYS A 150 -7.76 21.32 -13.61
CA CYS A 150 -6.53 20.54 -13.47
C CYS A 150 -5.67 21.16 -12.36
N VAL A 151 -5.18 20.34 -11.43
CA VAL A 151 -4.34 20.80 -10.33
C VAL A 151 -2.87 20.71 -10.77
N ASN A 152 -2.24 21.87 -10.96
CA ASN A 152 -0.82 22.00 -11.32
C ASN A 152 -0.37 21.07 -12.46
N PRO A 153 -1.05 21.05 -13.62
CA PRO A 153 -0.63 20.19 -14.73
C PRO A 153 0.77 20.58 -15.20
N ALA A 154 1.64 19.58 -15.37
CA ALA A 154 2.90 19.77 -16.08
C ALA A 154 2.60 20.35 -17.47
N ARG A 155 3.35 21.38 -17.91
CA ARG A 155 3.11 22.06 -19.20
C ARG A 155 3.15 21.10 -20.39
N GLU A 156 3.98 20.07 -20.28
CA GLU A 156 4.14 19.03 -21.28
C GLU A 156 2.85 18.22 -21.48
N LEU A 157 1.99 18.10 -20.46
CA LEU A 157 0.75 17.31 -20.53
C LEU A 157 -0.24 17.83 -21.58
N ARG A 158 -0.20 19.15 -21.85
CA ARG A 158 -1.22 19.85 -22.65
C ARG A 158 -2.64 19.42 -22.22
N ALA A 159 -2.85 19.42 -20.91
CA ALA A 159 -4.11 19.01 -20.31
C ALA A 159 -5.13 20.15 -20.46
N GLU A 160 -6.27 19.84 -21.06
CA GLU A 160 -7.35 20.80 -21.32
C GLU A 160 -8.68 20.23 -20.83
N LEU A 161 -9.57 21.12 -20.39
CA LEU A 161 -10.90 20.76 -19.91
C LEU A 161 -11.92 21.15 -20.95
N LEU A 162 -12.70 20.17 -21.37
CA LEU A 162 -13.76 20.34 -22.36
C LEU A 162 -15.09 20.25 -21.60
N ARG A 163 -15.82 21.36 -21.55
CA ARG A 163 -17.17 21.45 -20.97
C ARG A 163 -18.25 21.72 -22.02
N ASP A 164 -17.89 22.25 -23.18
CA ASP A 164 -18.85 22.67 -24.20
C ASP A 164 -19.64 21.48 -24.76
N GLY A 165 -20.98 21.58 -24.73
CA GLY A 165 -21.89 20.56 -25.26
C GLY A 165 -22.21 19.40 -24.31
N PHE A 166 -21.72 19.43 -23.07
CA PHE A 166 -22.02 18.42 -22.04
C PHE A 166 -23.07 18.92 -21.04
N SER A 167 -23.79 17.98 -20.43
CA SER A 167 -24.74 18.29 -19.35
C SER A 167 -24.01 18.76 -18.09
N ASP A 168 -24.71 19.46 -17.20
CA ASP A 168 -24.21 20.00 -15.93
C ASP A 168 -23.53 18.96 -15.01
N ASN A 169 -23.76 17.67 -15.22
CA ASN A 169 -23.17 16.55 -14.46
C ASN A 169 -22.00 15.87 -15.20
N GLN A 170 -21.59 16.36 -16.36
CA GLN A 170 -20.56 15.77 -17.20
C GLN A 170 -19.41 16.76 -17.44
N GLY A 171 -18.21 16.21 -17.50
CA GLY A 171 -17.01 16.96 -17.87
C GLY A 171 -16.07 16.07 -18.64
N GLN A 172 -15.21 16.67 -19.44
CA GLN A 172 -14.26 15.92 -20.24
C GLN A 172 -12.86 16.52 -20.08
N VAL A 173 -11.86 15.64 -19.99
CA VAL A 173 -10.44 16.02 -19.87
C VAL A 173 -9.71 15.51 -21.10
N LEU A 174 -9.08 16.40 -21.85
CA LEU A 174 -8.14 16.07 -22.90
C LEU A 174 -6.73 16.05 -22.32
N ILE A 175 -6.01 14.96 -22.55
CA ILE A 175 -4.60 14.82 -22.19
C ILE A 175 -3.81 14.75 -23.49
N GLY A 176 -3.18 15.86 -23.87
CA GLY A 176 -2.48 15.97 -25.14
C GLY A 176 -1.22 15.10 -25.25
N HIS A 177 -0.45 14.99 -24.17
CA HIS A 177 0.81 14.23 -24.15
C HIS A 177 1.05 13.64 -22.76
N PHE A 178 0.96 12.32 -22.62
CA PHE A 178 1.04 11.67 -21.32
C PHE A 178 2.17 10.64 -21.26
N ASP A 179 3.31 11.05 -20.72
CA ASP A 179 4.49 10.21 -20.61
C ASP A 179 4.35 9.13 -19.51
N ARG A 180 5.19 8.11 -19.60
CA ARG A 180 5.19 6.99 -18.65
C ARG A 180 5.43 7.48 -17.22
N ASN A 181 4.62 7.00 -16.28
CA ASN A 181 4.61 7.37 -14.87
C ASN A 181 4.29 8.85 -14.59
N GLN A 182 3.88 9.61 -15.61
CA GLN A 182 3.39 10.96 -15.39
C GLN A 182 2.00 10.90 -14.75
N GLN A 183 1.67 11.92 -13.98
CA GLN A 183 0.40 12.03 -13.27
C GLN A 183 -0.31 13.34 -13.62
N LEU A 184 -1.64 13.26 -13.72
CA LEU A 184 -2.52 14.41 -13.89
C LEU A 184 -3.59 14.34 -12.81
N GLN A 185 -3.63 15.34 -11.94
CA GLN A 185 -4.69 15.48 -10.95
C GLN A 185 -5.76 16.45 -11.45
N VAL A 186 -7.01 16.04 -11.32
CA VAL A 186 -8.20 16.80 -11.68
C VAL A 186 -9.05 16.95 -10.43
N SER A 187 -9.44 18.19 -10.15
CA SER A 187 -10.30 18.54 -9.03
C SER A 187 -11.67 18.94 -9.57
N ILE A 188 -12.70 18.28 -9.05
CA ILE A 188 -14.10 18.53 -9.36
C ILE A 188 -14.76 18.98 -8.06
N ILE A 189 -15.40 20.14 -8.08
CA ILE A 189 -16.28 20.60 -7.02
C ILE A 189 -17.70 20.43 -7.53
N ALA A 190 -18.52 19.67 -6.82
CA ALA A 190 -19.88 19.36 -7.22
C ALA A 190 -20.89 19.63 -6.10
N SER A 191 -22.10 20.02 -6.48
CA SER A 191 -23.28 19.99 -5.63
C SER A 191 -23.95 18.63 -5.78
N SER A 192 -24.31 17.96 -4.68
CA SER A 192 -24.97 16.64 -4.77
C SER A 192 -25.94 16.38 -3.62
N ASN A 193 -27.10 15.81 -3.89
CA ASN A 193 -28.08 15.47 -2.84
C ASN A 193 -27.81 14.14 -2.12
N GLY A 194 -26.69 13.48 -2.41
CA GLY A 194 -26.42 12.13 -1.91
C GLY A 194 -25.00 11.65 -2.23
N PRO A 195 -24.74 10.34 -2.11
CA PRO A 195 -23.46 9.77 -2.51
C PRO A 195 -23.17 10.02 -3.98
N VAL A 196 -22.01 10.60 -4.25
CA VAL A 196 -21.45 10.76 -5.59
C VAL A 196 -20.67 9.50 -5.92
N ASN A 197 -21.03 8.84 -7.02
CA ASN A 197 -20.27 7.74 -7.59
C ASN A 197 -19.94 8.11 -9.04
N ILE A 198 -18.65 8.24 -9.32
CA ILE A 198 -18.18 8.79 -10.59
C ILE A 198 -17.97 7.66 -11.59
N LYS A 199 -18.47 7.87 -12.80
CA LYS A 199 -18.21 6.99 -13.92
C LYS A 199 -17.20 7.67 -14.83
N MET A 200 -16.17 6.92 -15.22
CA MET A 200 -15.15 7.41 -16.14
C MET A 200 -15.15 6.53 -17.39
N TYR A 201 -15.17 7.18 -18.54
CA TYR A 201 -15.20 6.52 -19.83
C TYR A 201 -14.03 7.01 -20.68
N PRO A 202 -13.18 6.10 -21.21
CA PRO A 202 -12.25 6.49 -22.24
C PRO A 202 -13.06 6.95 -23.47
N SER A 203 -12.75 8.13 -23.98
CA SER A 203 -13.42 8.73 -25.13
C SER A 203 -12.33 9.04 -26.16
N ASN A 204 -12.03 8.09 -27.03
CA ASN A 204 -11.12 8.30 -28.16
C ASN A 204 -11.45 7.30 -29.27
N ASP A 205 -11.49 7.77 -30.52
CA ASP A 205 -11.77 6.95 -31.70
C ASP A 205 -10.50 6.31 -32.28
N LYS A 206 -9.32 6.84 -31.95
CA LYS A 206 -8.07 6.51 -32.66
C LYS A 206 -7.22 5.44 -32.01
N ASP A 207 -7.15 5.40 -30.67
CA ASP A 207 -6.29 4.48 -29.94
C ASP A 207 -7.02 3.84 -28.76
N SER A 208 -6.91 2.51 -28.63
CA SER A 208 -7.48 1.76 -27.52
C SER A 208 -6.62 1.93 -26.26
N VAL A 209 -6.85 3.00 -25.51
CA VAL A 209 -6.24 3.20 -24.19
C VAL A 209 -7.12 2.55 -23.13
N ALA A 210 -6.57 1.58 -22.39
CA ALA A 210 -7.31 0.95 -21.30
C ALA A 210 -7.31 1.85 -20.06
N LEU A 211 -8.49 2.20 -19.57
CA LEU A 211 -8.68 2.94 -18.32
C LEU A 211 -8.95 1.94 -17.19
N VAL A 212 -8.13 1.98 -16.14
CA VAL A 212 -8.19 1.01 -15.03
C VAL A 212 -8.22 1.73 -13.70
N GLU A 213 -9.13 1.35 -12.81
CA GLU A 213 -9.14 1.87 -11.44
C GLU A 213 -7.92 1.32 -10.68
N LYS A 214 -7.10 2.17 -10.05
CA LYS A 214 -5.83 1.78 -9.39
C LYS A 214 -6.04 0.81 -8.22
N SER A 215 -7.20 0.91 -7.54
CA SER A 215 -7.66 -0.04 -6.51
C SER A 215 -7.85 -1.45 -7.09
N ARG A 216 -8.35 -1.56 -8.33
CA ARG A 216 -8.57 -2.82 -9.04
C ARG A 216 -7.33 -3.30 -9.78
N SER A 217 -6.51 -2.41 -10.34
CA SER A 217 -5.33 -2.78 -11.15
C SER A 217 -4.31 -3.56 -10.32
N LYS A 218 -4.04 -3.13 -9.09
CA LYS A 218 -3.10 -3.83 -8.20
C LYS A 218 -3.61 -5.23 -7.83
N VAL A 219 -4.91 -5.36 -7.54
CA VAL A 219 -5.51 -6.65 -7.17
C VAL A 219 -5.63 -7.58 -8.38
N MET A 220 -5.92 -7.06 -9.58
CA MET A 220 -5.98 -7.87 -10.80
C MET A 220 -4.59 -8.35 -11.22
N ASP A 221 -3.58 -7.49 -11.20
CA ASP A 221 -2.20 -7.87 -11.50
C ASP A 221 -1.66 -8.90 -10.49
N GLU A 222 -1.98 -8.74 -9.20
CA GLU A 222 -1.61 -9.72 -8.16
C GLU A 222 -2.32 -11.06 -8.35
N ARG A 223 -3.62 -11.07 -8.70
CA ARG A 223 -4.38 -12.29 -8.99
C ARG A 223 -3.87 -13.01 -10.24
N GLU A 224 -3.52 -12.28 -11.29
CA GLU A 224 -2.98 -12.86 -12.52
C GLU A 224 -1.60 -13.47 -12.25
N GLN A 225 -0.73 -12.78 -11.51
CA GLN A 225 0.57 -13.29 -11.10
C GLN A 225 0.44 -14.54 -10.22
N LEU A 226 -0.48 -14.54 -9.27
CA LEU A 226 -0.79 -15.70 -8.43
C LEU A 226 -1.29 -16.89 -9.27
N THR A 227 -2.19 -16.64 -10.21
CA THR A 227 -2.73 -17.67 -11.12
C THR A 227 -1.61 -18.27 -11.97
N ASN A 228 -0.73 -17.43 -12.53
CA ASN A 228 0.40 -17.87 -13.33
C ASN A 228 1.41 -18.68 -12.50
N PHE A 229 1.62 -18.31 -11.24
CA PHE A 229 2.45 -19.08 -10.33
C PHE A 229 1.85 -20.45 -10.01
N ILE A 230 0.57 -20.52 -9.63
CA ILE A 230 -0.13 -21.79 -9.35
C ILE A 230 -0.09 -22.70 -10.59
N ARG A 231 -0.38 -22.17 -11.79
CA ARG A 231 -0.26 -22.93 -13.04
C ARG A 231 1.15 -23.49 -13.26
N SER A 232 2.17 -22.70 -12.92
CA SER A 232 3.55 -23.15 -13.02
C SER A 232 3.84 -24.25 -12.00
N VAL A 233 3.40 -24.12 -10.74
CA VAL A 233 3.55 -25.19 -9.73
C VAL A 233 2.90 -26.49 -10.19
N LEU A 234 1.68 -26.43 -10.71
CA LEU A 234 0.98 -27.60 -11.23
C LEU A 234 1.71 -28.22 -12.42
N ALA A 235 2.20 -27.40 -13.36
CA ALA A 235 3.00 -27.88 -14.49
C ALA A 235 4.31 -28.54 -14.03
N TYR A 236 4.98 -28.01 -13.00
CA TYR A 236 6.17 -28.61 -12.41
C TYR A 236 5.90 -30.01 -11.86
N ILE A 237 4.85 -30.13 -11.04
CA ILE A 237 4.43 -31.39 -10.42
C ILE A 237 4.06 -32.40 -11.51
N PHE A 238 3.31 -31.96 -12.52
CA PHE A 238 2.87 -32.82 -13.62
C PHE A 238 4.06 -33.30 -14.47
N LEU A 239 5.00 -32.41 -14.84
CA LEU A 239 6.21 -32.79 -15.57
C LEU A 239 7.06 -33.78 -14.76
N GLY A 240 7.19 -33.58 -13.45
CA GLY A 240 7.92 -34.49 -12.57
C GLY A 240 7.28 -35.87 -12.49
N SER A 241 5.96 -35.94 -12.33
CA SER A 241 5.22 -37.20 -12.31
C SER A 241 5.29 -37.94 -13.65
N LEU A 242 5.16 -37.19 -14.76
CA LEU A 242 5.28 -37.74 -16.11
C LEU A 242 6.68 -38.35 -16.34
N ALA A 243 7.74 -37.69 -15.84
CA ALA A 243 9.11 -38.19 -15.94
C ALA A 243 9.32 -39.54 -15.22
N GLN A 244 8.63 -39.76 -14.11
CA GLN A 244 8.72 -41.01 -13.34
C GLN A 244 7.98 -42.17 -14.01
N HIS A 245 6.85 -41.90 -14.66
CA HIS A 245 6.04 -42.93 -15.34
C HIS A 245 6.60 -43.30 -16.71
N LEU A 246 7.25 -42.35 -17.37
CA LEU A 246 7.98 -42.59 -18.60
C LEU A 246 9.33 -43.23 -18.24
N ASN A 247 9.35 -44.57 -18.13
CA ASN A 247 10.56 -45.39 -17.94
C ASN A 247 11.51 -45.28 -19.16
N THR A 248 12.07 -44.09 -19.32
CA THR A 248 12.65 -43.63 -20.56
C THR A 248 14.16 -43.53 -20.43
N SER A 249 14.84 -43.96 -21.50
CA SER A 249 16.29 -43.92 -21.62
C SER A 249 16.83 -42.51 -21.28
N PHE A 250 18.06 -42.44 -20.75
CA PHE A 250 18.77 -41.23 -20.31
C PHE A 250 18.59 -39.99 -21.22
N ARG A 251 18.46 -40.19 -22.54
CA ARG A 251 18.22 -39.12 -23.53
C ARG A 251 16.90 -38.37 -23.31
N TYR A 252 15.83 -39.05 -22.92
CA TYR A 252 14.53 -38.43 -22.66
C TYR A 252 14.49 -37.73 -21.30
N GLN A 253 15.24 -38.21 -20.32
CA GLN A 253 15.37 -37.56 -19.02
C GLN A 253 15.97 -36.15 -19.15
N LEU A 254 17.00 -35.98 -20.00
CA LEU A 254 17.56 -34.67 -20.29
C LEU A 254 16.54 -33.73 -20.97
N LEU A 255 15.67 -34.28 -21.82
CA LEU A 255 14.64 -33.51 -22.52
C LEU A 255 13.55 -33.00 -21.56
N ILE A 256 13.28 -33.71 -20.46
CA ILE A 256 12.35 -33.30 -19.39
C ILE A 256 13.01 -32.38 -18.36
N LEU A 257 14.31 -32.57 -18.08
CA LEU A 257 15.06 -31.77 -17.10
C LEU A 257 15.16 -30.28 -17.51
N VAL A 258 15.39 -30.01 -18.79
CA VAL A 258 15.50 -28.64 -19.31
C VAL A 258 14.23 -27.80 -19.06
N PRO A 259 13.01 -28.23 -19.44
CA PRO A 259 11.79 -27.49 -19.14
C PRO A 259 11.50 -27.39 -17.64
N GLN A 260 11.85 -28.40 -16.83
CA GLN A 260 11.76 -28.29 -15.37
C GLN A 260 12.63 -27.17 -14.81
N ILE A 261 13.90 -27.08 -15.23
CA ILE A 261 14.82 -26.02 -14.79
C ILE A 261 14.29 -24.64 -15.19
N LEU A 262 13.82 -24.50 -16.44
CA LEU A 262 13.25 -23.23 -16.93
C LEU A 262 12.02 -22.81 -16.14
N LEU A 263 11.20 -23.79 -15.78
CA LEU A 263 9.97 -23.57 -15.03
C LEU A 263 10.26 -23.22 -13.56
N ILE A 264 11.30 -23.79 -12.95
CA ILE A 264 11.83 -23.35 -11.65
C ILE A 264 12.33 -21.91 -11.73
N LEU A 265 13.12 -21.55 -12.74
CA LEU A 265 13.60 -20.18 -12.93
C LEU A 265 12.44 -19.19 -13.11
N TYR A 266 11.41 -19.59 -13.86
CA TYR A 266 10.19 -18.80 -14.03
C TYR A 266 9.43 -18.63 -12.71
N MET A 267 9.29 -19.69 -11.91
CA MET A 267 8.66 -19.64 -10.60
C MET A 267 9.43 -18.78 -9.59
N LEU A 268 10.77 -18.83 -9.63
CA LEU A 268 11.61 -17.98 -8.77
C LEU A 268 11.36 -16.50 -9.02
N ARG A 269 11.15 -16.11 -10.29
CA ARG A 269 10.77 -14.74 -10.65
C ARG A 269 9.39 -14.36 -10.10
N LEU A 270 8.43 -15.27 -10.14
CA LEU A 270 7.08 -15.06 -9.63
C LEU A 270 6.99 -15.14 -8.09
N ALA A 271 7.98 -15.75 -7.42
CA ALA A 271 8.00 -15.88 -5.96
C ALA A 271 8.14 -14.52 -5.25
N TYR A 272 8.88 -13.57 -5.83
CA TYR A 272 9.07 -12.25 -5.23
C TYR A 272 7.76 -11.48 -4.98
N PRO A 273 6.91 -11.22 -6.00
CA PRO A 273 5.66 -10.49 -5.78
C PRO A 273 4.71 -11.26 -4.86
N ILE A 274 4.65 -12.59 -4.97
CA ILE A 274 3.77 -13.43 -4.15
C ILE A 274 4.18 -13.42 -2.67
N SER A 275 5.49 -13.43 -2.39
CA SER A 275 5.97 -13.31 -1.00
C SER A 275 5.50 -12.03 -0.33
N ARG A 276 5.39 -10.93 -1.09
CA ARG A 276 4.86 -9.65 -0.61
C ARG A 276 3.35 -9.71 -0.34
N SER A 277 2.58 -10.33 -1.22
CA SER A 277 1.14 -10.52 -1.02
C SER A 277 0.85 -11.42 0.18
N ILE A 278 1.60 -12.52 0.34
CA ILE A 278 1.48 -13.40 1.52
C ILE A 278 1.85 -12.66 2.80
N ALA A 279 2.95 -11.90 2.81
CA ALA A 279 3.34 -11.09 3.95
C ALA A 279 2.23 -10.10 4.34
N SER A 280 1.63 -9.40 3.37
CA SER A 280 0.52 -8.48 3.63
C SER A 280 -0.75 -9.19 4.16
N GLY A 281 -1.02 -10.41 3.69
CA GLY A 281 -2.13 -11.22 4.19
C GLY A 281 -1.91 -11.68 5.63
N ILE A 282 -0.68 -12.09 5.97
CA ILE A 282 -0.31 -12.50 7.33
C ILE A 282 -0.42 -11.31 8.28
N THR A 283 0.09 -10.13 7.90
CA THR A 283 -0.02 -8.93 8.74
C THR A 283 -1.47 -8.51 8.95
N TYR A 284 -2.30 -8.59 7.90
CA TYR A 284 -3.72 -8.30 8.02
C TYR A 284 -4.44 -9.28 8.97
N TRP A 285 -4.17 -10.58 8.83
CA TRP A 285 -4.71 -11.60 9.73
C TRP A 285 -4.23 -11.46 11.17
N ALA A 286 -2.97 -11.09 11.37
CA ALA A 286 -2.42 -10.83 12.70
C ALA A 286 -3.10 -9.62 13.36
N ALA A 287 -3.32 -8.53 12.61
CA ALA A 287 -4.05 -7.36 13.08
C ALA A 287 -5.51 -7.69 13.42
N LEU A 288 -6.20 -8.45 12.55
CA LEU A 288 -7.58 -8.86 12.79
C LEU A 288 -7.71 -9.72 14.06
N ARG A 289 -6.75 -10.63 14.28
CA ARG A 289 -6.70 -11.46 15.49
C ARG A 289 -6.38 -10.64 16.73
N GLY A 290 -5.48 -9.66 16.63
CA GLY A 290 -5.16 -8.74 17.72
C GLY A 290 -6.39 -7.94 18.17
N ASN A 291 -7.14 -7.37 17.22
CA ASN A 291 -8.35 -6.61 17.51
C ASN A 291 -9.46 -7.48 18.11
N ALA A 292 -9.61 -8.72 17.63
CA ALA A 292 -10.57 -9.67 18.21
C ALA A 292 -10.22 -10.05 19.65
N LEU A 293 -8.93 -10.22 19.96
CA LEU A 293 -8.46 -10.54 21.32
C LEU A 293 -8.62 -9.34 22.26
N ALA A 294 -8.31 -8.12 21.80
CA ALA A 294 -8.53 -6.89 22.56
C ALA A 294 -10.02 -6.70 22.90
N ALA A 295 -10.91 -6.87 21.91
CA ALA A 295 -12.35 -6.78 22.11
C ALA A 295 -12.88 -7.83 23.12
N GLN A 296 -12.25 -9.02 23.18
CA GLN A 296 -12.62 -10.07 24.14
C GLN A 296 -12.13 -9.77 25.57
N GLN A 297 -11.03 -9.02 25.73
CA GLN A 297 -10.53 -8.59 27.03
C GLN A 297 -11.30 -7.40 27.62
N ASP A 298 -11.85 -6.52 26.77
CA ASP A 298 -12.61 -5.35 27.22
C ASP A 298 -14.07 -5.67 27.60
N ALA A 299 -14.63 -6.75 27.07
CA ALA A 299 -16.00 -7.20 27.36
C ALA A 299 -16.30 -7.42 28.87
N PRO A 300 -15.45 -8.08 29.68
CA PRO A 300 -15.70 -8.24 31.11
C PRO A 300 -15.53 -6.96 31.94
N LEU A 301 -14.69 -6.00 31.51
CA LEU A 301 -14.48 -4.73 32.22
C LEU A 301 -15.68 -3.78 32.06
N GLN A 302 -16.33 -3.79 30.88
CA GLN A 302 -17.56 -3.00 30.67
C GLN A 302 -18.77 -3.59 31.42
N ALA A 303 -18.83 -4.92 31.58
CA ALA A 303 -19.85 -5.59 32.42
C ALA A 303 -19.66 -5.30 33.92
N ALA A 304 -18.43 -5.06 34.38
CA ALA A 304 -18.14 -4.67 35.77
C ALA A 304 -18.36 -3.16 36.02
N SER A 305 -18.05 -2.31 35.03
CA SER A 305 -18.27 -0.86 35.10
C SER A 305 -19.76 -0.48 35.15
N SER A 306 -20.60 -1.14 34.33
CA SER A 306 -22.05 -0.89 34.30
C SER A 306 -22.78 -1.21 35.63
N ASN A 307 -22.25 -2.13 36.44
CA ASN A 307 -22.78 -2.41 37.79
C ASN A 307 -22.27 -1.44 38.87
N THR A 308 -21.14 -0.75 38.62
CA THR A 308 -20.53 0.17 39.60
C THR A 308 -21.12 1.58 39.48
N THR A 309 -21.51 2.00 38.26
CA THR A 309 -22.20 3.29 38.04
C THR A 309 -23.61 3.33 38.68
N ARG A 310 -24.24 2.17 38.91
CA ARG A 310 -25.54 2.09 39.62
C ARG A 310 -25.41 2.26 41.15
N ARG A 311 -24.19 2.29 41.71
CA ARG A 311 -23.95 2.40 43.17
C ARG A 311 -23.31 3.71 43.62
N ILE A 312 -22.90 4.60 42.71
CA ILE A 312 -22.18 5.85 43.06
C ILE A 312 -23.08 7.10 43.00
N SER A 313 -24.35 6.99 42.61
CA SER A 313 -25.29 8.14 42.64
C SER A 313 -25.78 8.55 44.04
N THR A 314 -25.24 8.00 45.13
CA THR A 314 -25.56 8.41 46.51
C THR A 314 -24.33 8.60 47.39
N ARG A 315 -23.31 9.35 46.95
CA ARG A 315 -22.32 9.86 47.91
C ARG A 315 -21.64 11.17 47.51
N ARG A 316 -22.32 12.25 47.91
CA ARG A 316 -21.77 13.31 48.77
C ARG A 316 -20.87 14.37 48.12
N GLU A 317 -21.47 15.55 48.00
CA GLU A 317 -20.87 16.88 48.14
C GLU A 317 -19.72 16.92 49.17
N ARG A 318 -18.57 17.46 48.79
CA ARG A 318 -17.83 18.48 49.55
C ARG A 318 -16.58 18.90 48.77
N GLY A 319 -16.42 20.21 48.65
CA GLY A 319 -15.32 20.83 47.95
C GLY A 319 -13.96 20.57 48.58
N GLY A 320 -12.93 20.73 47.75
CA GLY A 320 -11.53 20.70 48.14
C GLY A 320 -10.68 21.21 46.98
N THR A 321 -10.35 22.50 47.05
CA THR A 321 -9.31 23.15 46.24
C THR A 321 -7.95 22.52 46.52
N LEU A 322 -7.23 22.08 45.47
CA LEU A 322 -5.79 21.82 45.55
C LEU A 322 -5.08 22.34 44.30
N SER A 323 -4.61 23.56 44.47
CA SER A 323 -3.47 24.17 43.81
C SER A 323 -2.18 23.45 44.22
N GLY A 324 -1.30 23.22 43.25
CA GLY A 324 0.10 22.89 43.50
C GLY A 324 0.59 21.67 42.72
N LEU A 325 1.35 21.93 41.66
CA LEU A 325 2.61 21.25 41.33
C LEU A 325 3.19 21.91 40.07
N ARG A 326 3.99 22.97 40.31
CA ARG A 326 4.88 23.61 39.34
C ARG A 326 6.28 23.32 39.82
N ASN A 327 6.95 22.32 39.23
CA ASN A 327 8.39 22.17 39.31
C ASN A 327 8.91 21.77 37.92
N GLY A 328 9.52 22.74 37.25
CA GLY A 328 10.22 22.54 36.00
C GLY A 328 11.61 22.00 36.29
N GLN A 329 11.90 20.79 35.82
CA GLN A 329 13.26 20.38 35.52
C GLN A 329 13.51 20.59 34.03
N SER A 330 14.44 21.49 33.73
CA SER A 330 14.94 21.73 32.38
C SER A 330 15.84 20.56 31.98
N TYR A 331 15.37 19.75 31.04
CA TYR A 331 16.13 18.64 30.47
C TYR A 331 17.07 19.20 29.40
N ASN A 332 18.39 19.14 29.66
CA ASN A 332 19.41 19.47 28.67
C ASN A 332 19.53 18.31 27.67
N GLY A 333 18.84 18.44 26.54
CA GLY A 333 18.89 17.49 25.43
C GLY A 333 20.25 17.52 24.72
N HIS A 334 21.14 16.60 25.10
CA HIS A 334 22.27 16.21 24.27
C HIS A 334 22.21 14.72 23.95
N ASN A 335 21.98 14.44 22.66
CA ASN A 335 22.45 13.28 21.90
C ASN A 335 21.90 11.88 22.25
N LEU A 336 20.72 11.55 21.74
CA LEU A 336 20.43 10.18 21.29
C LEU A 336 19.55 10.19 20.03
N PRO A 337 20.06 9.73 18.86
CA PRO A 337 19.29 9.69 17.61
C PRO A 337 18.12 8.68 17.65
N GLU A 338 18.13 7.71 18.56
CA GLU A 338 17.07 6.69 18.67
C GLU A 338 15.75 7.26 19.22
N HIS A 339 15.79 8.30 20.06
CA HIS A 339 14.55 8.93 20.56
C HIS A 339 13.91 9.88 19.55
N GLN A 340 14.58 10.25 18.45
CA GLN A 340 14.01 11.16 17.44
C GLN A 340 12.95 10.47 16.57
N GLU A 341 13.21 9.24 16.13
CA GLU A 341 12.22 8.47 15.35
C GLU A 341 11.00 8.13 16.20
N LEU A 342 11.23 7.81 17.47
CA LEU A 342 10.17 7.51 18.42
C LEU A 342 9.33 8.75 18.76
N ALA A 343 9.97 9.89 18.99
CA ALA A 343 9.27 11.15 19.20
C ALA A 343 8.45 11.55 17.97
N ALA A 344 9.00 11.39 16.76
CA ALA A 344 8.29 11.65 15.52
C ALA A 344 7.08 10.71 15.34
N SER A 345 7.22 9.44 15.73
CA SER A 345 6.12 8.45 15.70
C SER A 345 4.99 8.87 16.65
N ILE A 346 5.31 9.17 17.91
CA ILE A 346 4.35 9.65 18.92
C ILE A 346 3.66 10.94 18.45
N GLU A 347 4.43 11.90 17.95
CA GLU A 347 3.91 13.19 17.44
C GLU A 347 2.96 12.97 16.26
N SER A 348 3.30 12.08 15.32
CA SER A 348 2.43 11.75 14.18
C SER A 348 1.13 11.08 14.58
N THR A 349 1.16 10.21 15.60
CA THR A 349 -0.03 9.52 16.10
C THR A 349 -0.94 10.49 16.85
N ILE A 350 -0.38 11.38 17.66
CA ILE A 350 -1.16 12.44 18.33
C ILE A 350 -1.80 13.37 17.29
N ASP A 351 -1.04 13.82 16.28
CA ASP A 351 -1.57 14.65 15.18
C ASP A 351 -2.70 13.95 14.41
N TYR A 352 -2.56 12.64 14.18
CA TYR A 352 -3.59 11.84 13.54
C TYR A 352 -4.88 11.82 14.36
N ILE A 353 -4.80 11.56 15.66
CA ILE A 353 -5.96 11.52 16.57
C ILE A 353 -6.66 12.87 16.62
N ILE A 354 -5.88 13.96 16.73
CA ILE A 354 -6.44 15.33 16.73
C ILE A 354 -7.22 15.60 15.44
N ARG A 355 -6.67 15.21 14.28
CA ARG A 355 -7.30 15.45 12.97
C ARG A 355 -8.46 14.51 12.67
N SER A 356 -8.38 13.25 13.09
CA SER A 356 -9.43 12.26 12.81
C SER A 356 -10.69 12.53 13.64
N ASP A 357 -10.50 12.92 14.89
CA ASP A 357 -11.58 13.03 15.86
C ASP A 357 -12.05 14.48 16.06
N GLY A 358 -11.39 15.44 15.39
CA GLY A 358 -11.75 16.87 15.47
C GLY A 358 -11.61 17.44 16.89
N ILE A 359 -10.71 16.90 17.70
CA ILE A 359 -10.61 17.19 19.13
C ILE A 359 -10.11 18.62 19.33
N SER A 360 -10.89 19.43 20.04
CA SER A 360 -10.49 20.77 20.44
C SER A 360 -9.41 20.74 21.53
N SER A 361 -8.62 21.82 21.66
CA SER A 361 -7.56 21.89 22.69
C SER A 361 -8.07 21.67 24.13
N GLY A 362 -9.34 22.00 24.43
CA GLY A 362 -9.95 21.77 25.74
C GLY A 362 -10.34 20.30 25.98
N GLU A 363 -10.82 19.61 24.94
CA GLU A 363 -11.14 18.18 25.00
C GLU A 363 -9.89 17.30 25.04
N LEU A 364 -8.79 17.78 24.44
CA LEU A 364 -7.50 17.10 24.46
C LEU A 364 -7.00 16.88 25.91
N GLU A 365 -7.20 17.87 26.79
CA GLU A 365 -6.83 17.75 28.21
C GLU A 365 -7.71 16.75 28.95
N ALA A 366 -9.03 16.77 28.68
CA ALA A 366 -9.96 15.82 29.28
C ALA A 366 -9.66 14.37 28.87
N LYS A 367 -9.14 14.17 27.65
CA LYS A 367 -8.80 12.85 27.08
C LYS A 367 -7.32 12.47 27.21
N PHE A 368 -6.51 13.23 27.94
CA PHE A 368 -5.05 12.98 28.03
C PHE A 368 -4.72 11.53 28.44
N GLY A 369 -5.43 10.99 29.44
CA GLY A 369 -5.22 9.62 29.89
C GLY A 369 -5.57 8.57 28.83
N GLU A 370 -6.66 8.78 28.10
CA GLU A 370 -7.10 7.87 27.02
C GLU A 370 -6.13 7.89 25.84
N ILE A 371 -5.72 9.09 25.41
CA ILE A 371 -4.74 9.27 24.32
C ILE A 371 -3.40 8.65 24.72
N ARG A 372 -2.97 8.80 25.98
CA ARG A 372 -1.74 8.20 26.48
C ARG A 372 -1.75 6.68 26.39
N GLU A 373 -2.81 6.02 26.86
CA GLU A 373 -2.90 4.56 26.79
C GLU A 373 -3.03 4.07 25.35
N PHE A 374 -3.75 4.80 24.50
CA PHE A 374 -3.84 4.48 23.07
C PHE A 374 -2.49 4.57 22.38
N VAL A 375 -1.76 5.68 22.54
CA VAL A 375 -0.43 5.86 21.95
C VAL A 375 0.55 4.85 22.53
N ARG A 376 0.44 4.49 23.82
CA ARG A 376 1.26 3.45 24.43
C ARG A 376 0.99 2.10 23.78
N ALA A 377 -0.26 1.75 23.51
CA ALA A 377 -0.61 0.49 22.85
C ALA A 377 -0.09 0.44 21.40
N GLU A 378 -0.28 1.53 20.64
CA GLU A 378 0.07 1.59 19.22
C GLU A 378 1.59 1.67 18.98
N VAL A 379 2.27 2.53 19.74
CA VAL A 379 3.72 2.74 19.62
C VAL A 379 4.47 1.66 20.39
N GLY A 380 4.03 1.31 21.60
CA GLY A 380 4.67 0.28 22.44
C GLY A 380 4.59 -1.13 21.89
N ALA A 381 3.63 -1.45 21.02
CA ALA A 381 3.65 -2.70 20.27
C ALA A 381 4.84 -2.80 19.29
N ASN A 382 5.40 -1.66 18.86
CA ASN A 382 6.39 -1.57 17.80
C ASN A 382 7.75 -1.02 18.24
N SER A 383 7.89 -0.54 19.47
CA SER A 383 9.14 0.04 19.99
C SER A 383 9.64 -0.62 21.27
N HIS A 384 10.95 -0.85 21.36
CA HIS A 384 11.61 -1.26 22.60
C HIS A 384 11.82 -0.04 23.51
N PHE A 385 10.88 0.22 24.42
CA PHE A 385 11.12 1.11 25.55
C PHE A 385 12.00 0.39 26.58
N GLU A 386 13.03 1.06 27.12
CA GLU A 386 13.84 0.48 28.19
C GLU A 386 13.05 0.40 29.50
N SER A 387 12.07 1.30 29.68
CA SER A 387 11.14 1.27 30.80
C SER A 387 9.81 1.98 30.51
N PRO A 388 8.70 1.63 31.21
CA PRO A 388 7.43 2.34 31.10
C PRO A 388 7.53 3.84 31.44
N GLU A 389 8.42 4.20 32.37
CA GLU A 389 8.66 5.58 32.81
C GLU A 389 9.32 6.43 31.73
N GLU A 390 10.02 5.81 30.79
CA GLU A 390 10.68 6.49 29.68
C GLU A 390 9.65 6.95 28.63
N PHE A 391 8.72 6.06 28.25
CA PHE A 391 7.59 6.41 27.39
C PHE A 391 6.81 7.58 27.98
N ASP A 392 6.50 7.52 29.27
CA ASP A 392 5.70 8.54 29.95
C ASP A 392 6.36 9.91 29.92
N ARG A 393 7.68 9.97 30.10
CA ARG A 393 8.45 11.22 30.01
C ARG A 393 8.46 11.78 28.59
N ILE A 394 8.65 10.95 27.57
CA ILE A 394 8.66 11.38 26.17
C ILE A 394 7.27 11.84 25.73
N PHE A 395 6.23 11.09 26.10
CA PHE A 395 4.85 11.40 25.80
C PHE A 395 4.42 12.72 26.44
N GLU A 396 4.68 12.94 27.74
CA GLU A 396 4.38 14.21 28.40
C GLU A 396 5.10 15.39 27.75
N PHE A 397 6.36 15.22 27.35
CA PHE A 397 7.12 16.26 26.67
C PHE A 397 6.50 16.65 25.33
N ILE A 398 6.15 15.66 24.50
CA ILE A 398 5.55 15.90 23.17
C ILE A 398 4.16 16.50 23.34
N PHE A 399 3.31 15.92 24.20
CA PHE A 399 1.97 16.42 24.45
C PHE A 399 1.97 17.88 24.94
N THR A 400 2.87 18.23 25.85
CA THR A 400 3.04 19.60 26.34
C THR A 400 3.50 20.55 25.22
N ARG A 401 4.32 20.06 24.29
CA ARG A 401 4.77 20.84 23.13
C ARG A 401 3.62 21.08 22.14
N THR A 402 2.85 20.06 21.79
CA THR A 402 1.69 20.17 20.88
C THR A 402 0.65 21.15 21.45
N ARG A 403 0.39 21.09 22.77
CA ARG A 403 -0.49 22.04 23.47
C ARG A 403 -0.09 23.51 23.28
N ARG A 404 1.22 23.82 23.27
CA ARG A 404 1.70 25.20 23.08
C ARG A 404 1.55 25.71 21.66
N VAL A 405 1.52 24.83 20.67
CA VAL A 405 1.41 25.20 19.26
C VAL A 405 -0.03 25.60 18.91
N ASP A 406 -1.02 24.91 19.49
CA ASP A 406 -2.43 25.20 19.24
C ASP A 406 -3.00 26.35 20.08
N GLY A 407 -2.51 26.56 21.31
CA GLY A 407 -2.94 27.69 22.15
C GLY A 407 -2.43 29.08 21.70
N GLY A 408 -1.58 29.13 20.68
CA GLY A 408 -1.00 30.35 20.11
C GLY A 408 -1.54 30.75 18.74
N ARG A 409 -2.60 30.07 18.25
CA ARG A 409 -3.26 30.37 16.98
C ARG A 409 -4.65 30.95 17.16
#